data_AF-A0A2S9F4K4-F1
#
_entry.id   AF-A0A2S9F4K4-F1
#
_cell.length_a   1.000
_cell.length_b   1.000
_cell.length_c   1.000
_cell.angle_alpha   90.00
_cell.angle_beta   90.00
_cell.angle_gamma   90.00
#
_symmetry.space_group_name_H-M   'P 1'
#
loop_
_entity.id
_entity.type
_entity.pdbx_description
1 polymer ?
#
loop_
_entity_poly.entity_id
_entity_poly.type
_entity_poly.pdbx_seq_one_letter_code
_entity_poly.pdbx_strand_id
1 'polypeptide(L)'
;MVIKEPHADSGLEDFGYKESLDRSIGKFASFAAGVSYISILTGTFQLFYFGFGTAGPAYLWSWPIVFVGQMAVALCFMELAAKYPVAGSVYNWSKKLASRLVGWMSGWLMLTASIVTISAVALAYQLNLPRLWSGFQIIGDGSGEYDYAANAVLLGTILIAFTTLINALGVKLMSRINSAGVFIELIAAVLIVVLLAVNVERGPDIFFSNNGYGAGESMGFLGAFLIASLASGYVMYGFDTASSLGE
;
A
#
# COMPACT_ATOMS: atom_id res chain seq x y z
N MET A 1 -37.31 1.86 -30.93
CA MET A 1 -37.66 1.06 -29.74
C MET A 1 -36.35 0.48 -29.22
N VAL A 2 -35.69 1.20 -28.31
CA VAL A 2 -34.41 0.76 -27.73
C VAL A 2 -34.75 -0.13 -26.55
N ILE A 3 -34.45 -1.41 -26.65
CA ILE A 3 -34.63 -2.37 -25.58
C ILE A 3 -33.57 -2.02 -24.53
N LYS A 4 -34.03 -1.47 -23.40
CA LYS A 4 -33.21 -1.26 -22.21
C LYS A 4 -32.98 -2.65 -21.61
N GLU A 5 -31.75 -3.15 -21.66
CA GLU A 5 -31.39 -4.36 -20.94
C GLU A 5 -31.69 -4.16 -19.43
N PRO A 6 -32.18 -5.19 -18.73
CA PRO A 6 -32.53 -5.07 -17.32
C PRO A 6 -31.25 -4.76 -16.53
N HIS A 7 -31.28 -3.66 -15.77
CA HIS A 7 -30.24 -3.33 -14.80
C HIS A 7 -30.00 -4.57 -13.92
N ALA A 8 -28.77 -5.06 -13.88
CA ALA A 8 -28.39 -6.13 -12.98
C ALA A 8 -28.72 -5.69 -11.55
N ASP A 9 -29.58 -6.46 -10.88
CA ASP A 9 -30.04 -6.22 -9.53
C ASP A 9 -28.83 -6.10 -8.58
N SER A 10 -28.54 -4.89 -8.12
CA SER A 10 -27.27 -4.57 -7.42
C SER A 10 -27.28 -5.02 -5.96
N GLY A 11 -28.39 -5.60 -5.47
CA GLY A 11 -28.60 -5.95 -4.06
C GLY A 11 -28.67 -4.75 -3.12
N LEU A 12 -28.50 -3.53 -3.64
CA LEU A 12 -28.58 -2.27 -2.88
C LEU A 12 -30.03 -1.92 -2.50
N GLU A 13 -31.00 -2.35 -3.33
CA GLU A 13 -32.43 -2.15 -3.08
C GLU A 13 -32.89 -2.89 -1.81
N ASP A 14 -32.34 -4.07 -1.53
CA ASP A 14 -32.58 -4.83 -0.30
C ASP A 14 -32.08 -4.11 0.97
N PHE A 15 -31.15 -3.16 0.81
CA PHE A 15 -30.64 -2.32 1.89
C PHE A 15 -31.21 -0.90 1.90
N GLY A 16 -32.19 -0.61 1.04
CA GLY A 16 -32.85 0.70 0.97
C GLY A 16 -32.00 1.82 0.36
N TYR A 17 -30.93 1.49 -0.36
CA TYR A 17 -30.07 2.45 -1.03
C TYR A 17 -30.37 2.50 -2.53
N LYS A 18 -30.55 3.72 -3.08
CA LYS A 18 -30.58 3.94 -4.54
C LYS A 18 -29.16 4.12 -5.06
N GLU A 19 -28.79 3.31 -6.04
CA GLU A 19 -27.52 3.40 -6.76
C GLU A 19 -27.37 4.79 -7.42
N SER A 20 -26.39 5.58 -6.99
CA SER A 20 -26.19 6.98 -7.44
C SER A 20 -24.82 7.24 -8.07
N LEU A 21 -23.92 6.24 -8.05
CA LEU A 21 -22.58 6.31 -8.63
C LEU A 21 -22.55 5.53 -9.95
N ASP A 22 -22.20 6.24 -11.03
CA ASP A 22 -21.98 5.65 -12.34
C ASP A 22 -20.73 4.74 -12.28
N ARG A 23 -20.94 3.41 -12.24
CA ARG A 23 -19.90 2.36 -12.23
C ARG A 23 -19.17 2.28 -13.57
N SER A 24 -18.71 3.42 -14.08
CA SER A 24 -17.97 3.58 -15.33
C SER A 24 -16.53 3.02 -15.27
N ILE A 25 -16.06 2.62 -14.08
CA ILE A 25 -14.77 1.95 -13.89
C ILE A 25 -14.97 0.46 -14.21
N GLY A 26 -14.59 0.04 -15.41
CA GLY A 26 -14.64 -1.37 -15.81
C GLY A 26 -13.82 -2.28 -14.88
N LYS A 27 -14.17 -3.57 -14.82
CA LYS A 27 -13.53 -4.57 -13.93
C LYS A 27 -11.99 -4.57 -13.98
N PHE A 28 -11.42 -4.34 -15.16
CA PHE A 28 -9.96 -4.21 -15.34
C PHE A 28 -9.39 -2.94 -14.72
N ALA A 29 -10.11 -1.82 -14.78
CA ALA A 29 -9.68 -0.56 -14.16
C ALA A 29 -9.74 -0.63 -12.62
N SER A 30 -10.73 -1.34 -12.05
CA SER A 30 -10.77 -1.59 -10.60
C SER A 30 -9.64 -2.51 -10.13
N PHE A 31 -9.33 -3.56 -10.90
CA PHE A 31 -8.17 -4.42 -10.65
C PHE A 31 -6.85 -3.65 -10.73
N ALA A 32 -6.66 -2.87 -11.80
CA ALA A 32 -5.48 -2.04 -11.99
C ALA A 32 -5.34 -0.96 -10.90
N ALA A 33 -6.44 -0.38 -10.43
CA ALA A 33 -6.45 0.55 -9.31
C ALA A 33 -6.03 -0.14 -7.98
N GLY A 34 -6.45 -1.38 -7.75
CA GLY A 34 -6.01 -2.17 -6.59
C GLY A 34 -4.51 -2.48 -6.62
N VAL A 35 -3.99 -2.92 -7.78
CA VAL A 35 -2.55 -3.18 -7.98
C VAL A 35 -1.73 -1.88 -7.84
N SER A 36 -2.25 -0.77 -8.38
CA SER A 36 -1.67 0.57 -8.26
C SER A 36 -1.55 1.03 -6.82
N TYR A 37 -2.57 0.76 -6.00
CA TYR A 37 -2.65 1.31 -4.65
C TYR A 37 -1.62 0.68 -3.71
N ILE A 38 -1.37 -0.61 -3.88
CA ILE A 38 -0.36 -1.34 -3.10
C ILE A 38 1.05 -0.77 -3.37
N SER A 39 1.28 -0.14 -4.53
CA SER A 39 2.54 0.49 -4.98
C SER A 39 3.79 -0.22 -4.46
N ILE A 40 4.04 -1.41 -5.04
CA ILE A 40 5.06 -2.34 -4.59
C ILE A 40 6.43 -1.69 -4.61
N LEU A 41 6.77 -0.89 -5.64
CA LEU A 41 8.10 -0.28 -5.74
C LEU A 41 8.35 0.75 -4.64
N THR A 42 7.36 1.60 -4.35
CA THR A 42 7.49 2.65 -3.33
C THR A 42 7.78 2.03 -1.97
N GLY A 43 6.95 1.08 -1.54
CA GLY A 43 7.13 0.39 -0.27
C GLY A 43 8.43 -0.43 -0.22
N THR A 44 8.77 -1.10 -1.32
CA THR A 44 10.00 -1.90 -1.42
C THR A 44 11.21 -1.00 -1.21
N PHE A 45 11.39 0.09 -1.96
CA PHE A 45 12.57 0.95 -1.79
C PHE A 45 12.61 1.65 -0.45
N GLN A 46 11.45 2.02 0.09
CA GLN A 46 11.34 2.66 1.39
C GLN A 46 11.86 1.77 2.54
N LEU A 47 11.51 0.48 2.54
CA LEU A 47 11.83 -0.44 3.64
C LEU A 47 12.86 -1.52 3.29
N PHE A 48 13.42 -1.52 2.07
CA PHE A 48 14.40 -2.52 1.66
C PHE A 48 15.57 -2.61 2.64
N TYR A 49 16.17 -1.46 2.98
CA TYR A 49 17.30 -1.40 3.91
C TYR A 49 16.93 -1.83 5.33
N PHE A 50 15.69 -1.60 5.76
CA PHE A 50 15.22 -2.07 7.05
C PHE A 50 15.08 -3.60 7.04
N GLY A 51 14.31 -4.17 6.10
CA GLY A 51 14.12 -5.63 6.02
C GLY A 51 15.42 -6.40 5.79
N PHE A 52 16.18 -6.00 4.77
CA PHE A 52 17.47 -6.62 4.44
C PHE A 52 18.53 -6.36 5.50
N GLY A 53 18.59 -5.15 6.08
CA GLY A 53 19.56 -4.82 7.12
C GLY A 53 19.32 -5.56 8.42
N THR A 54 18.08 -5.93 8.73
CA THR A 54 17.74 -6.65 9.97
C THR A 54 17.90 -8.16 9.85
N ALA A 55 17.41 -8.80 8.77
CA ALA A 55 17.41 -10.26 8.63
C ALA A 55 18.26 -10.78 7.45
N GLY A 56 19.00 -9.91 6.78
CA GLY A 56 19.82 -10.29 5.64
C GLY A 56 19.01 -10.78 4.44
N PRO A 57 19.64 -11.53 3.52
CA PRO A 57 18.99 -12.05 2.31
C PRO A 57 17.83 -13.01 2.57
N ALA A 58 17.85 -13.72 3.71
CA ALA A 58 16.78 -14.63 4.13
C ALA A 58 15.45 -13.89 4.42
N TYR A 59 15.47 -12.56 4.58
CA TYR A 59 14.27 -11.70 4.57
C TYR A 59 13.35 -11.98 3.38
N LEU A 60 13.88 -12.41 2.21
CA LEU A 60 13.07 -12.75 1.05
C LEU A 60 11.89 -13.69 1.40
N TRP A 61 12.09 -14.63 2.32
CA TRP A 61 11.05 -15.58 2.73
C TRP A 61 9.88 -14.96 3.49
N SER A 62 10.04 -13.76 4.04
CA SER A 62 8.91 -13.07 4.68
C SER A 62 7.86 -12.66 3.64
N TRP A 63 8.25 -12.37 2.39
CA TRP A 63 7.33 -11.96 1.33
C TRP A 63 6.26 -13.01 1.01
N PRO A 64 6.60 -14.26 0.64
CA PRO A 64 5.57 -15.28 0.38
C PRO A 64 4.76 -15.61 1.63
N ILE A 65 5.37 -15.61 2.82
CA ILE A 65 4.65 -15.89 4.08
C ILE A 65 3.61 -14.81 4.37
N VAL A 66 4.00 -13.54 4.30
CA VAL A 66 3.10 -12.41 4.47
C VAL A 66 2.03 -12.41 3.38
N PHE A 67 2.39 -12.70 2.13
CA PHE A 67 1.43 -12.79 1.02
C PHE A 67 0.33 -13.82 1.29
N VAL A 68 0.68 -15.01 1.78
CA VAL A 68 -0.31 -16.04 2.15
C VAL A 68 -1.23 -15.54 3.27
N GLY A 69 -0.66 -14.89 4.29
CA GLY A 69 -1.45 -14.27 5.36
C GLY A 69 -2.40 -13.19 4.86
N GLN A 70 -1.93 -12.30 3.98
CA GLN A 70 -2.76 -11.25 3.39
C GLN A 70 -3.84 -11.82 2.46
N MET A 71 -3.54 -12.89 1.72
CA MET A 71 -4.52 -13.57 0.88
C MET A 71 -5.67 -14.14 1.73
N ALA A 72 -5.37 -14.72 2.90
CA ALA A 72 -6.41 -15.19 3.81
C ALA A 72 -7.33 -14.04 4.28
N VAL A 73 -6.76 -12.87 4.60
CA VAL A 73 -7.55 -11.68 4.96
C VAL A 73 -8.37 -11.17 3.77
N ALA A 74 -7.78 -11.12 2.58
CA ALA A 74 -8.44 -10.69 1.36
C ALA A 74 -9.64 -11.57 0.99
N LEU A 75 -9.55 -12.89 1.22
CA LEU A 75 -10.67 -13.82 1.03
C LEU A 75 -11.82 -13.51 2.00
N CYS A 76 -11.53 -13.22 3.27
CA CYS A 76 -12.56 -12.78 4.23
C CYS A 76 -13.23 -11.47 3.78
N PHE A 77 -12.46 -10.51 3.27
CA PHE A 77 -13.00 -9.26 2.74
C PHE A 77 -13.87 -9.49 1.50
N MET A 78 -13.48 -10.41 0.62
CA MET A 78 -14.26 -10.79 -0.56
C MET A 78 -15.64 -11.34 -0.17
N GLU A 79 -15.72 -12.24 0.82
CA GLU A 79 -16.99 -12.78 1.31
C GLU A 79 -17.88 -11.68 1.93
N LEU A 80 -17.28 -10.78 2.71
CA LEU A 80 -18.00 -9.67 3.34
C LEU A 80 -18.53 -8.67 2.31
N ALA A 81 -17.70 -8.29 1.33
CA ALA A 81 -18.10 -7.38 0.26
C ALA A 81 -19.21 -7.97 -0.62
N ALA A 82 -19.14 -9.28 -0.93
CA ALA A 82 -20.18 -9.97 -1.69
C ALA A 82 -21.51 -10.05 -0.93
N LYS A 83 -21.47 -10.23 0.39
CA LYS A 83 -22.67 -10.35 1.24
C LYS A 83 -23.27 -9.01 1.66
N TYR A 84 -22.44 -7.99 1.81
CA TYR A 84 -22.82 -6.66 2.26
C TYR A 84 -22.26 -5.59 1.30
N PRO A 85 -22.83 -5.47 0.08
CA PRO A 85 -22.39 -4.51 -0.93
C PRO A 85 -22.84 -3.09 -0.56
N VAL A 86 -22.36 -2.55 0.55
CA VAL A 86 -22.75 -1.23 1.05
C VAL A 86 -21.49 -0.40 1.25
N ALA A 87 -21.43 0.72 0.52
CA ALA A 87 -20.36 1.70 0.57
C ALA A 87 -19.97 2.05 2.02
N GLY A 88 -18.70 1.87 2.37
CA GLY A 88 -18.15 2.16 3.71
C GLY A 88 -17.47 0.96 4.38
N SER A 89 -17.31 -0.16 3.65
CA SER A 89 -16.49 -1.33 4.00
C SER A 89 -16.53 -1.69 5.50
N VAL A 90 -15.37 -1.75 6.15
CA VAL A 90 -15.18 -2.20 7.54
C VAL A 90 -16.06 -1.44 8.55
N TYR A 91 -16.30 -0.14 8.37
CA TYR A 91 -17.18 0.61 9.27
C TYR A 91 -18.61 0.09 9.23
N ASN A 92 -19.15 -0.10 8.02
CA ASN A 92 -20.53 -0.55 7.84
C ASN A 92 -20.69 -2.04 8.13
N TRP A 93 -19.71 -2.87 7.81
CA TRP A 93 -19.69 -4.29 8.19
C TRP A 93 -19.67 -4.45 9.71
N SER A 94 -18.78 -3.75 10.41
CA SER A 94 -18.70 -3.77 11.88
C SER A 94 -19.99 -3.27 12.54
N LYS A 95 -20.63 -2.23 11.98
CA LYS A 95 -21.90 -1.70 12.49
C LYS A 95 -23.06 -2.70 12.33
N LYS A 96 -23.07 -3.49 11.24
CA LYS A 96 -24.11 -4.50 10.98
C LYS A 96 -23.89 -5.81 11.74
N LEU A 97 -22.64 -6.25 11.86
CA LEU A 97 -22.28 -7.58 12.39
C LEU A 97 -21.94 -7.59 13.89
N ALA A 98 -21.53 -6.45 14.45
CA ALA A 98 -21.11 -6.33 15.84
C ALA A 98 -21.95 -5.28 16.59
N SER A 99 -21.37 -4.64 17.60
CA SER A 99 -22.03 -3.60 18.39
C SER A 99 -21.79 -2.20 17.82
N ARG A 100 -22.65 -1.24 18.21
CA ARG A 100 -22.49 0.18 17.84
C ARG A 100 -21.14 0.75 18.30
N LEU A 101 -20.61 0.28 19.43
CA LEU A 101 -19.29 0.68 19.93
C LEU A 101 -18.18 0.17 19.00
N VAL A 102 -18.25 -1.09 18.56
CA VAL A 102 -17.27 -1.67 17.63
C VAL A 102 -17.29 -0.92 16.30
N GLY A 103 -18.47 -0.65 15.74
CA GLY A 103 -18.59 0.16 14.52
C GLY A 103 -18.00 1.57 14.67
N TRP A 104 -18.26 2.24 15.80
CA TRP A 104 -17.69 3.57 16.08
C TRP A 104 -16.16 3.54 16.19
N MET A 105 -15.62 2.56 16.92
CA MET A 105 -14.16 2.39 17.05
C MET A 105 -13.51 2.04 15.71
N SER A 106 -14.14 1.19 14.88
CA SER A 106 -13.65 0.90 13.53
C SER A 106 -13.53 2.17 12.68
N GLY A 107 -14.50 3.09 12.76
CA GLY A 107 -14.43 4.37 12.04
C GLY A 107 -13.24 5.25 12.46
N TRP A 108 -13.00 5.37 13.77
CA TRP A 108 -11.83 6.12 14.27
C TRP A 108 -10.51 5.48 13.89
N LEU A 109 -10.43 4.15 13.95
CA LEU A 109 -9.24 3.41 13.53
C LEU A 109 -8.98 3.59 12.03
N MET A 110 -10.01 3.53 11.18
CA MET A 110 -9.88 3.80 9.75
C MET A 110 -9.40 5.22 9.46
N LEU A 111 -9.96 6.22 10.15
CA LEU A 111 -9.52 7.62 9.99
C LEU A 111 -8.05 7.78 10.39
N THR A 112 -7.67 7.23 11.54
CA THR A 112 -6.29 7.33 12.06
C THR A 112 -5.32 6.60 11.15
N ALA A 113 -5.67 5.39 10.70
CA ALA A 113 -4.89 4.62 9.76
C ALA A 113 -4.70 5.40 8.45
N SER A 114 -5.75 6.03 7.93
CA SER A 114 -5.66 6.83 6.71
C SER A 114 -4.70 8.02 6.85
N ILE A 115 -4.76 8.74 7.98
CA ILE A 115 -3.84 9.86 8.27
C ILE A 115 -2.39 9.36 8.32
N VAL A 116 -2.15 8.30 9.09
CA VAL A 116 -0.80 7.72 9.25
C VAL A 116 -0.27 7.20 7.92
N THR A 117 -1.10 6.54 7.12
CA THR A 117 -0.74 6.02 5.79
C THR A 117 -0.29 7.14 4.86
N ILE A 118 -1.04 8.24 4.78
CA ILE A 118 -0.67 9.38 3.93
C ILE A 118 0.70 9.95 4.37
N SER A 119 0.91 10.13 5.68
CA SER A 119 2.19 10.61 6.20
C SER A 119 3.34 9.63 5.96
N ALA A 120 3.09 8.32 6.10
CA ALA A 120 4.11 7.29 5.91
C ALA A 120 4.57 7.19 4.45
N VAL A 121 3.65 7.30 3.48
CA VAL A 121 3.99 7.35 2.05
C VAL A 121 4.75 8.64 1.72
N ALA A 122 4.37 9.76 2.32
CA ALA A 122 5.07 11.03 2.11
C ALA A 122 6.54 10.99 2.58
N LEU A 123 6.85 10.20 3.61
CA LEU A 123 8.22 9.97 4.08
C LEU A 123 9.13 9.32 3.02
N ALA A 124 8.56 8.62 2.03
CA ALA A 124 9.31 8.03 0.91
C ALA A 124 10.17 9.08 0.18
N TYR A 125 9.70 10.34 0.11
CA TYR A 125 10.43 11.42 -0.56
C TYR A 125 11.74 11.73 0.16
N GLN A 126 11.71 11.82 1.50
CA GLN A 126 12.93 12.04 2.27
C GLN A 126 13.90 10.86 2.18
N LEU A 127 13.38 9.63 2.13
CA LEU A 127 14.22 8.43 2.09
C LEU A 127 14.94 8.27 0.75
N ASN A 128 14.34 8.73 -0.35
CA ASN A 128 14.84 8.46 -1.70
C ASN A 128 15.40 9.70 -2.41
N LEU A 129 14.74 10.86 -2.35
CA LEU A 129 15.14 12.03 -3.14
C LEU A 129 16.56 12.56 -2.80
N PRO A 130 16.94 12.74 -1.53
CA PRO A 130 18.30 13.18 -1.17
C PRO A 130 19.40 12.22 -1.62
N ARG A 131 19.07 10.92 -1.79
CA ARG A 131 20.02 9.91 -2.30
C ARG A 131 20.21 10.01 -3.81
N LEU A 132 19.19 10.46 -4.55
CA LEU A 132 19.28 10.71 -5.99
C LEU A 132 20.04 12.00 -6.27
N TRP A 133 19.76 13.04 -5.49
CA TRP A 133 20.44 14.33 -5.60
C TRP A 133 20.41 15.08 -4.27
N SER A 134 21.58 15.54 -3.82
CA SER A 134 21.73 16.25 -2.54
C SER A 134 20.92 17.55 -2.47
N GLY A 135 20.52 18.14 -3.61
CA GLY A 135 19.67 19.34 -3.64
C GLY A 135 18.26 19.14 -3.06
N PHE A 136 17.82 17.90 -2.87
CA PHE A 136 16.56 17.60 -2.17
C PHE A 136 16.68 17.63 -0.63
N GLN A 137 17.90 17.71 -0.09
CA GLN A 137 18.14 18.06 1.31
C GLN A 137 18.13 19.59 1.44
N ILE A 138 16.95 20.16 1.67
CA ILE A 138 16.73 21.61 1.71
C ILE A 138 17.04 22.17 3.11
N ILE A 139 16.71 21.41 4.15
CA ILE A 139 16.97 21.78 5.55
C ILE A 139 18.24 21.09 6.03
N GLY A 140 19.26 21.92 6.34
CA GLY A 140 20.55 21.46 6.81
C GLY A 140 21.34 20.65 5.78
N ASP A 141 22.38 19.95 6.23
CA ASP A 141 23.18 19.03 5.40
C ASP A 141 22.80 17.56 5.61
N GLY A 142 21.78 17.31 6.45
CA GLY A 142 21.30 15.97 6.79
C GLY A 142 22.05 15.30 7.94
N SER A 143 23.04 15.96 8.54
CA SER A 143 23.79 15.45 9.69
C SER A 143 23.28 15.96 11.04
N GLY A 144 22.52 17.06 11.05
CA GLY A 144 21.92 17.59 12.27
C GLY A 144 20.86 16.66 12.87
N GLU A 145 20.72 16.68 14.19
CA GLU A 145 19.80 15.83 14.97
C GLU A 145 18.36 15.87 14.43
N TYR A 146 17.91 17.03 13.95
CA TYR A 146 16.56 17.26 13.44
C TYR A 146 16.49 17.51 11.94
N ASP A 147 17.61 17.58 11.23
CA ASP A 147 17.65 17.97 9.81
C ASP A 147 16.86 17.00 8.94
N TYR A 148 17.03 15.70 9.20
CA TYR A 148 16.30 14.65 8.51
C TYR A 148 14.79 14.76 8.74
N ALA A 149 14.37 14.91 10.00
CA ALA A 149 12.96 14.97 10.37
C ALA A 149 12.29 16.25 9.85
N ALA A 150 12.97 17.39 9.95
CA ALA A 150 12.48 18.66 9.45
C ALA A 150 12.35 18.64 7.91
N ASN A 151 13.36 18.11 7.20
CA ASN A 151 13.29 17.99 5.74
C ASN A 151 12.18 17.02 5.31
N ALA A 152 11.97 15.93 6.05
CA ALA A 152 10.86 15.01 5.83
C ALA A 152 9.49 15.71 5.95
N VAL A 153 9.30 16.54 6.99
CA VAL A 153 8.07 17.31 7.16
C VAL A 153 7.89 18.29 6.01
N LEU A 154 8.95 18.98 5.57
CA LEU A 154 8.90 19.92 4.45
C LEU A 154 8.49 19.22 3.14
N LEU A 155 9.25 18.19 2.72
CA LEU A 155 9.00 17.45 1.49
C LEU A 155 7.63 16.76 1.53
N GLY A 156 7.28 16.16 2.66
CA GLY A 156 6.00 15.51 2.85
C GLY A 156 4.82 16.48 2.79
N THR A 157 4.94 17.67 3.39
CA THR A 157 3.92 18.71 3.31
C THR A 157 3.73 19.20 1.89
N ILE A 158 4.83 19.42 1.15
CA ILE A 158 4.78 19.81 -0.26
C ILE A 158 4.05 18.74 -1.09
N LEU A 159 4.39 17.46 -0.88
CA LEU A 159 3.75 16.36 -1.60
C LEU A 159 2.25 16.28 -1.28
N ILE A 160 1.87 16.30 -0.01
CA ILE A 160 0.47 16.21 0.42
C ILE A 160 -0.33 17.40 -0.12
N ALA A 161 0.21 18.61 -0.05
CA ALA A 161 -0.42 19.81 -0.61
C ALA A 161 -0.61 19.68 -2.12
N PHE A 162 0.41 19.21 -2.84
CA PHE A 162 0.35 18.98 -4.28
C PHE A 162 -0.71 17.95 -4.64
N THR A 163 -0.71 16.77 -4.00
CA THR A 163 -1.70 15.72 -4.28
C THR A 163 -3.12 16.18 -3.93
N THR A 164 -3.28 16.94 -2.85
CA THR A 164 -4.57 17.51 -2.44
C THR A 164 -5.09 18.51 -3.49
N LEU A 165 -4.21 19.38 -4.01
CA LEU A 165 -4.58 20.31 -5.07
C LEU A 165 -5.00 19.58 -6.35
N ILE A 166 -4.25 18.55 -6.76
CA ILE A 166 -4.61 17.72 -7.92
C ILE A 166 -5.96 17.05 -7.73
N ASN A 167 -6.22 16.50 -6.53
CA ASN A 167 -7.51 15.91 -6.19
C ASN A 167 -8.65 16.94 -6.22
N ALA A 168 -8.39 18.19 -5.84
CA ALA A 168 -9.37 19.28 -5.90
C ALA A 168 -9.66 19.79 -7.33
N LEU A 169 -8.68 19.74 -8.24
CA LEU A 169 -8.83 20.23 -9.62
C LEU A 169 -9.68 19.31 -10.51
N GLY A 170 -9.77 18.01 -10.18
CA GLY A 170 -10.77 17.12 -10.78
C GLY A 170 -10.30 15.68 -10.99
N VAL A 171 -11.26 14.76 -10.83
CA VAL A 171 -11.07 13.30 -10.88
C VAL A 171 -10.43 12.80 -12.18
N LYS A 172 -10.70 13.46 -13.32
CA LYS A 172 -10.11 13.06 -14.62
C LYS A 172 -8.61 13.28 -14.69
N LEU A 173 -8.09 14.35 -14.07
CA LEU A 173 -6.65 14.62 -14.03
C LEU A 173 -5.96 13.61 -13.12
N MET A 174 -6.51 13.39 -11.92
CA MET A 174 -6.05 12.39 -10.96
C MET A 174 -5.98 10.99 -11.61
N SER A 175 -7.04 10.56 -12.29
CA SER A 175 -7.10 9.25 -12.95
C SER A 175 -6.01 9.07 -14.03
N ARG A 176 -5.72 10.12 -14.82
CA ARG A 176 -4.65 10.07 -15.83
C ARG A 176 -3.27 9.97 -15.20
N ILE A 177 -3.00 10.77 -14.17
CA ILE A 177 -1.72 10.74 -13.43
C ILE A 177 -1.51 9.36 -12.82
N ASN A 178 -2.53 8.80 -12.15
CA ASN A 178 -2.44 7.49 -11.53
C ASN A 178 -2.17 6.39 -12.56
N SER A 179 -2.91 6.40 -13.68
CA SER A 179 -2.72 5.41 -14.75
C SER A 179 -1.33 5.46 -15.38
N ALA A 180 -0.78 6.66 -15.58
CA ALA A 180 0.59 6.83 -16.05
C ALA A 180 1.63 6.34 -15.02
N GLY A 181 1.40 6.65 -13.73
CA GLY A 181 2.24 6.18 -12.63
C GLY A 181 2.36 4.66 -12.60
N VAL A 182 1.23 3.95 -12.68
CA VAL A 182 1.21 2.47 -12.73
C VAL A 182 2.02 1.93 -13.90
N PHE A 183 1.86 2.52 -15.09
CA PHE A 183 2.57 2.06 -16.27
C PHE A 183 4.08 2.24 -16.13
N ILE A 184 4.52 3.40 -15.61
CA ILE A 184 5.92 3.67 -15.32
C ILE A 184 6.44 2.70 -14.24
N GLU A 185 5.67 2.46 -13.19
CA GLU A 185 6.02 1.55 -12.11
C GLU A 185 6.24 0.12 -12.63
N LEU A 186 5.34 -0.38 -13.48
CA LEU A 186 5.47 -1.71 -14.09
C LEU A 186 6.70 -1.82 -14.98
N ILE A 187 6.96 -0.80 -15.82
CA ILE A 187 8.17 -0.78 -16.66
C ILE A 187 9.42 -0.77 -15.79
N ALA A 188 9.47 0.10 -14.78
CA ALA A 188 10.61 0.20 -13.87
C ALA A 188 10.85 -1.12 -13.12
N ALA A 189 9.80 -1.78 -12.64
CA ALA A 189 9.90 -3.07 -11.97
C ALA A 189 10.52 -4.13 -12.90
N VAL A 190 10.02 -4.26 -14.13
CA VAL A 190 10.55 -5.21 -15.11
C VAL A 190 12.01 -4.90 -15.46
N LEU A 191 12.33 -3.63 -15.70
CA LEU A 191 13.71 -3.21 -16.01
C LEU A 191 14.66 -3.55 -14.87
N ILE A 192 14.29 -3.27 -13.62
CA ILE A 192 15.11 -3.57 -12.45
C ILE A 192 15.33 -5.07 -12.31
N VAL A 193 14.28 -5.89 -12.48
CA VAL A 193 14.41 -7.35 -12.45
C VAL A 193 15.39 -7.84 -13.52
N VAL A 194 15.27 -7.35 -14.76
CA VAL A 194 16.16 -7.75 -15.86
C VAL A 194 17.61 -7.32 -15.59
N LEU A 195 17.83 -6.08 -15.16
CA LEU A 195 19.17 -5.57 -14.85
C LEU A 195 19.82 -6.36 -13.71
N LEU A 196 19.08 -6.65 -12.64
CA LEU A 196 19.58 -7.46 -11.53
C LEU A 196 19.84 -8.91 -11.94
N ALA A 197 18.98 -9.50 -12.79
CA ALA A 197 19.16 -10.87 -13.29
C ALA A 197 20.42 -11.02 -14.17
N VAL A 198 20.78 -9.99 -14.94
CA VAL A 198 22.01 -9.97 -15.75
C VAL A 198 23.26 -9.76 -14.89
N ASN A 199 23.14 -9.09 -13.75
CA ASN A 199 24.25 -8.77 -12.83
C ASN A 199 24.24 -9.64 -11.56
N VAL A 200 23.80 -10.90 -11.66
CA VAL A 200 23.80 -11.82 -10.51
C VAL A 200 25.22 -12.23 -10.16
N GLU A 201 25.68 -11.84 -8.97
CA GLU A 201 26.99 -12.22 -8.45
C GLU A 201 26.95 -13.41 -7.47
N ARG A 202 25.79 -13.69 -6.87
CA ARG A 202 25.62 -14.69 -5.80
C ARG A 202 24.54 -15.71 -6.16
N GLY A 203 24.77 -16.96 -5.78
CA GLY A 203 23.82 -18.05 -5.99
C GLY A 203 22.58 -17.95 -5.08
N PRO A 204 21.56 -18.80 -5.34
CA PRO A 204 20.32 -18.83 -4.56
C PRO A 204 20.52 -19.36 -3.13
N ASP A 205 21.65 -19.97 -2.83
CA ASP A 205 22.04 -20.45 -1.49
C ASP A 205 22.00 -19.34 -0.44
N ILE A 206 22.25 -18.09 -0.85
CA ILE A 206 22.24 -16.95 0.07
C ILE A 206 20.89 -16.73 0.75
N PHE A 207 19.78 -17.12 0.10
CA PHE A 207 18.43 -16.99 0.66
C PHE A 207 18.13 -17.98 1.79
N PHE A 208 18.99 -18.99 1.97
CA PHE A 208 18.85 -20.02 3.01
C PHE A 208 19.90 -19.88 4.11
N SER A 209 20.83 -18.93 3.97
CA SER A 209 21.83 -18.63 4.99
C SER A 209 21.44 -17.40 5.80
N ASN A 210 21.51 -17.55 7.12
CA ASN A 210 21.31 -16.42 8.03
C ASN A 210 22.55 -15.52 8.10
N ASN A 211 23.70 -15.89 7.51
CA ASN A 211 24.92 -15.07 7.44
C ASN A 211 25.32 -14.32 8.73
N GLY A 212 25.03 -14.90 9.91
CA GLY A 212 25.30 -14.29 11.22
C GLY A 212 24.24 -13.30 11.73
N TYR A 213 23.20 -13.00 10.96
CA TYR A 213 22.07 -12.18 11.41
C TYR A 213 21.32 -12.86 12.57
N GLY A 214 20.97 -12.07 13.59
CA GLY A 214 20.34 -12.55 14.82
C GLY A 214 21.29 -13.28 15.80
N ALA A 215 22.60 -13.31 15.54
CA ALA A 215 23.56 -13.85 16.49
C ALA A 215 23.65 -12.97 17.74
N GLY A 216 23.55 -13.57 18.93
CA GLY A 216 23.61 -12.85 20.22
C GLY A 216 22.27 -12.25 20.69
N GLU A 217 21.23 -12.32 19.87
CA GLU A 217 19.88 -11.86 20.24
C GLU A 217 19.09 -12.95 20.96
N SER A 218 18.21 -12.54 21.88
CA SER A 218 17.43 -13.46 22.74
C SER A 218 16.51 -14.40 21.96
N MET A 219 15.94 -13.93 20.85
CA MET A 219 15.10 -14.72 19.93
C MET A 219 15.88 -15.22 18.69
N GLY A 220 17.21 -15.04 18.67
CA GLY A 220 18.05 -15.43 17.55
C GLY A 220 17.60 -14.84 16.21
N PHE A 221 17.80 -15.61 15.13
CA PHE A 221 17.36 -15.23 13.79
C PHE A 221 15.84 -15.08 13.67
N LEU A 222 15.06 -15.84 14.44
CA LEU A 222 13.59 -15.74 14.37
C LEU A 222 13.12 -14.34 14.76
N GLY A 223 13.70 -13.74 15.81
CA GLY A 223 13.38 -12.37 16.21
C GLY A 223 13.72 -11.36 15.11
N ALA A 224 14.93 -11.46 14.55
CA ALA A 224 15.35 -10.62 13.43
C ALA A 224 14.43 -10.77 12.22
N PHE A 225 14.04 -12.00 11.87
CA PHE A 225 13.14 -12.30 10.77
C PHE A 225 11.74 -11.72 10.99
N LEU A 226 11.17 -11.83 12.19
CA LEU A 226 9.86 -11.27 12.51
C LEU A 226 9.87 -9.74 12.43
N ILE A 227 10.93 -9.09 12.91
CA ILE A 227 11.09 -7.63 12.80
C ILE A 227 11.21 -7.22 11.33
N ALA A 228 12.06 -7.92 10.55
CA ALA A 228 12.22 -7.66 9.13
C ALA A 228 10.91 -7.87 8.36
N SER A 229 10.09 -8.85 8.76
CA SER A 229 8.81 -9.16 8.10
C SER A 229 7.80 -8.01 8.14
N LEU A 230 7.97 -7.05 9.07
CA LEU A 230 7.18 -5.82 9.09
C LEU A 230 7.36 -5.01 7.80
N ALA A 231 8.53 -5.07 7.16
CA ALA A 231 8.75 -4.44 5.86
C ALA A 231 7.85 -5.07 4.78
N SER A 232 7.86 -6.39 4.63
CA SER A 232 6.97 -7.07 3.69
C SER A 232 5.49 -6.84 4.02
N GLY A 233 5.13 -6.79 5.31
CA GLY A 233 3.79 -6.44 5.77
C GLY A 233 3.36 -5.04 5.35
N TYR A 234 4.26 -4.07 5.47
CA TYR A 234 4.05 -2.69 5.01
C TYR A 234 3.96 -2.58 3.48
N VAL A 235 4.64 -3.41 2.71
CA VAL A 235 4.49 -3.35 1.24
C VAL A 235 3.16 -3.95 0.77
N MET A 236 2.63 -4.94 1.49
CA MET A 236 1.44 -5.70 1.06
C MET A 236 0.11 -5.22 1.67
N TYR A 237 0.08 -4.06 2.36
CA TYR A 237 -1.19 -3.48 2.81
C TYR A 237 -1.87 -2.65 1.70
N GLY A 238 -3.17 -2.41 1.83
CA GLY A 238 -3.93 -1.53 0.94
C GLY A 238 -4.90 -2.22 -0.02
N PHE A 239 -5.00 -3.55 0.02
CA PHE A 239 -5.99 -4.31 -0.77
C PHE A 239 -7.44 -3.99 -0.40
N ASP A 240 -7.69 -3.45 0.80
CA ASP A 240 -9.00 -3.00 1.28
C ASP A 240 -9.56 -1.81 0.49
N THR A 241 -8.68 -1.01 -0.12
CA THR A 241 -9.11 0.07 -1.01
C THR A 241 -9.73 -0.46 -2.31
N ALA A 242 -9.27 -1.60 -2.81
CA ALA A 242 -9.87 -2.24 -3.97
C ALA A 242 -11.31 -2.70 -3.66
N SER A 243 -11.57 -3.14 -2.43
CA SER A 243 -12.91 -3.43 -1.93
C SER A 243 -13.77 -2.16 -1.86
N SER A 244 -13.22 -1.08 -1.30
CA SER A 244 -13.94 0.19 -1.13
C SER A 244 -14.26 0.89 -2.47
N LEU A 245 -13.41 0.71 -3.49
CA LEU A 245 -13.62 1.19 -4.87
C LEU A 245 -14.59 0.30 -5.67
N GLY A 246 -14.79 -0.95 -5.24
CA GLY A 246 -15.67 -1.93 -5.89
C GLY A 246 -17.12 -1.90 -5.39
N GLU A 247 -17.37 -1.30 -4.23
CA GLU A 247 -18.72 -1.00 -3.68
C GLU A 247 -19.40 0.09 -4.52
#